data_AF-A0A1V6H9X6-F1
#
_entry.id   AF-A0A1V6H9X6-F1
#
_cell.length_a   1.000
_cell.length_b   1.000
_cell.length_c   1.000
_cell.angle_alpha   90.00
_cell.angle_beta   90.00
_cell.angle_gamma   90.00
#
_symmetry.space_group_name_H-M   'P 1'
#
loop_
_entity.id
_entity.type
_entity.pdbx_description
1 polymer ?
#
loop_
_entity_poly.entity_id
_entity_poly.type
_entity_poly.pdbx_seq_one_letter_code
_entity_poly.pdbx_strand_id
1 'polypeptide(L)'
;MAIAESVETLGRTDERWVLWDLLPLGTTTVEIRVPVTYRYHVRLDEPWTVRVEDGLCRVEAPALRPSLPPAIHTDRIERRAEAGWLRFDAAEQLAALERSLTPRLAGLARDPRHLAFAREPARLAVARFVRAWLLGREAWGAGGVRAIAVTFADEGLAGETALPPTLLLGD
;
A
#
# COMPACT_ATOMS: atom_id res chain seq x y z
N MET A 1 -9.14 -9.02 0.32
CA MET A 1 -8.57 -7.88 1.08
C MET A 1 -7.17 -8.26 1.51
N ALA A 2 -6.19 -7.38 1.30
CA ALA A 2 -4.82 -7.55 1.78
C ALA A 2 -4.45 -6.40 2.71
N ILE A 3 -3.55 -6.66 3.66
CA ILE A 3 -3.11 -5.70 4.67
C ILE A 3 -1.58 -5.64 4.60
N ALA A 4 -1.02 -4.43 4.56
CA ALA A 4 0.40 -4.17 4.73
C ALA A 4 0.58 -3.17 5.87
N GLU A 5 1.51 -3.46 6.78
CA GLU A 5 1.84 -2.59 7.91
C GLU A 5 3.21 -1.98 7.70
N SER A 6 3.34 -0.66 7.89
CA SER A 6 4.59 0.07 7.76
C SER A 6 4.70 1.13 8.87
N VAL A 7 5.92 1.39 9.33
CA VAL A 7 6.19 2.52 10.25
C VAL A 7 6.76 3.65 9.42
N GLU A 8 6.02 4.76 9.33
CA GLU A 8 6.41 5.91 8.52
C GLU A 8 7.01 7.00 9.40
N THR A 9 8.18 7.50 9.02
CA THR A 9 8.83 8.66 9.65
C THR A 9 8.73 9.85 8.71
N LEU A 10 8.04 10.90 9.13
CA LEU A 10 7.86 12.13 8.36
C LEU A 10 8.53 13.29 9.10
N GLY A 11 9.61 13.82 8.53
CA GLY A 11 10.34 14.98 9.05
C GLY A 11 10.10 16.26 8.22
N ARG A 12 10.31 17.41 8.85
CA ARG A 12 10.44 18.72 8.21
C ARG A 12 11.52 19.54 8.91
N THR A 13 12.42 20.09 8.11
CA THR A 13 13.47 21.02 8.56
C THR A 13 13.22 22.37 7.91
N ASP A 14 13.25 23.46 8.70
CA ASP A 14 13.15 24.84 8.21
C ASP A 14 14.32 25.68 8.72
N GLU A 15 14.90 26.47 7.81
CA GLU A 15 16.03 27.36 8.05
C GLU A 15 15.59 28.79 7.78
N ARG A 16 15.67 29.68 8.77
CA ARG A 16 15.19 31.06 8.65
C ARG A 16 16.17 32.09 9.21
N TRP A 17 16.35 33.14 8.43
CA TRP A 17 17.26 34.27 8.61
C TRP A 17 16.40 35.52 8.87
N VAL A 18 16.80 36.43 9.78
CA VAL A 18 16.08 37.70 10.03
C VAL A 18 17.10 38.82 10.11
N LEU A 19 16.64 40.07 9.95
CA LEU A 19 17.44 41.29 9.82
C LEU A 19 18.22 41.33 8.49
N TRP A 20 17.53 41.40 7.35
CA TRP A 20 18.15 41.44 6.01
C TRP A 20 19.18 40.32 5.78
N ASP A 21 18.86 39.09 6.22
CA ASP A 21 19.72 37.89 6.16
C ASP A 21 21.02 37.96 6.96
N LEU A 22 21.17 38.90 7.90
CA LEU A 22 22.42 39.09 8.67
C LEU A 22 22.53 38.23 9.93
N LEU A 23 21.43 37.70 10.46
CA LEU A 23 21.43 36.90 11.69
C LEU A 23 20.77 35.53 11.48
N PRO A 24 21.51 34.42 11.66
CA PRO A 24 20.93 33.08 11.65
C PRO A 24 20.18 32.86 12.97
N LEU A 25 18.88 32.57 12.90
CA LEU A 25 18.08 32.26 14.09
C LEU A 25 18.01 30.76 14.39
N GLY A 26 18.94 30.00 13.81
CA GLY A 26 19.03 28.55 13.96
C GLY A 26 18.07 27.77 13.08
N THR A 27 18.39 26.48 12.92
CA THR A 27 17.60 25.47 12.22
C THR A 27 16.56 24.90 13.16
N THR A 28 15.33 24.68 12.68
CA THR A 28 14.29 23.95 13.43
C THR A 28 14.00 22.65 12.71
N THR A 29 14.16 21.53 13.41
CA THR A 29 13.85 20.20 12.89
C THR A 29 12.68 19.63 13.69
N VAL A 30 11.56 19.40 13.02
CA VAL A 30 10.39 18.71 13.58
C VAL A 30 10.23 17.36 12.89
N GLU A 31 10.07 16.30 13.67
CA GLU A 31 9.88 14.94 13.18
C GLU A 31 8.63 14.33 13.84
N ILE A 32 7.80 13.70 13.02
CA ILE A 32 6.70 12.86 13.49
C ILE A 32 6.94 11.44 12.98
N ARG A 33 7.07 10.49 13.89
CA ARG A 33 7.11 9.06 13.58
C ARG A 33 5.76 8.46 13.94
N VAL A 34 5.13 7.81 12.98
CA VAL A 34 3.79 7.25 13.16
C VAL A 34 3.66 5.87 12.52
N PRO A 35 3.20 4.86 13.27
CA PRO A 35 2.82 3.58 12.68
C PRO A 35 1.56 3.75 11.83
N VAL A 36 1.57 3.17 10.63
CA VAL A 36 0.44 3.27 9.68
C VAL A 36 0.11 1.89 9.11
N THR A 37 -1.17 1.51 9.20
CA THR A 37 -1.67 0.29 8.56
C THR A 37 -2.33 0.66 7.23
N TYR A 38 -1.75 0.15 6.14
CA TYR A 38 -2.25 0.30 4.79
C TYR A 38 -3.12 -0.91 4.41
N ARG A 39 -4.37 -0.64 4.07
CA ARG A 39 -5.32 -1.67 3.65
C ARG A 39 -5.53 -1.56 2.14
N TYR A 40 -5.55 -2.71 1.49
CA TYR A 40 -5.74 -2.81 0.05
C TYR A 40 -6.90 -3.75 -0.30
N HIS A 41 -7.66 -3.38 -1.31
CA HIS A 41 -8.82 -4.14 -1.78
C HIS A 41 -8.84 -4.22 -3.30
N VAL A 42 -9.47 -5.29 -3.79
CA VAL A 42 -9.83 -5.48 -5.19
C VAL A 42 -11.34 -5.28 -5.27
N ARG A 43 -11.80 -4.58 -6.29
CA ARG A 43 -13.23 -4.35 -6.54
C ARG A 43 -13.83 -5.56 -7.25
N LEU A 44 -14.89 -6.13 -6.67
CA LEU A 44 -15.54 -7.32 -7.23
C LEU A 44 -16.47 -6.98 -8.42
N ASP A 45 -16.88 -5.73 -8.52
CA ASP A 45 -17.77 -5.20 -9.56
C ASP A 45 -17.01 -4.72 -10.83
N GLU A 46 -15.68 -4.74 -10.80
CA GLU A 46 -14.83 -4.49 -11.96
C GLU A 46 -14.66 -5.77 -12.81
N PRO A 47 -14.30 -5.68 -14.10
CA PRO A 47 -14.21 -6.86 -14.98
C PRO A 47 -13.14 -7.85 -14.51
N TRP A 48 -13.49 -9.14 -14.54
CA TRP A 48 -12.59 -10.27 -14.27
C TRP A 48 -12.45 -11.12 -15.52
N THR A 49 -11.22 -11.48 -15.88
CA THR A 49 -10.97 -12.45 -16.95
C THR A 49 -10.53 -13.77 -16.33
N VAL A 50 -11.24 -14.86 -16.63
CA VAL A 50 -10.86 -16.21 -16.18
C VAL A 50 -10.75 -17.11 -17.39
N ARG A 51 -9.57 -17.72 -17.59
CA ARG A 51 -9.28 -18.67 -18.66
C ARG A 51 -8.70 -19.94 -18.07
N VAL A 52 -9.10 -21.09 -18.58
CA VAL A 52 -8.54 -22.39 -18.18
C VAL A 52 -7.93 -23.03 -19.41
N GLU A 53 -6.62 -23.23 -19.37
CA GLU A 53 -5.83 -23.80 -20.46
C GLU A 53 -4.89 -24.85 -19.85
N ASP A 54 -4.88 -26.07 -20.38
CA ASP A 54 -4.02 -27.17 -19.91
C ASP A 54 -4.06 -27.43 -18.39
N GLY A 55 -5.22 -27.23 -17.74
CA GLY A 55 -5.38 -27.40 -16.28
C GLY A 55 -4.79 -26.26 -15.44
N LEU A 56 -4.28 -25.19 -16.06
CA LEU A 56 -3.92 -23.94 -15.40
C LEU A 56 -5.08 -22.94 -15.53
N CYS A 57 -5.63 -22.50 -14.39
CA CYS A 57 -6.59 -21.41 -14.33
C CYS A 57 -5.85 -20.08 -14.22
N ARG A 58 -5.89 -19.30 -15.30
CA ARG A 58 -5.36 -17.93 -15.36
C ARG A 58 -6.47 -16.97 -15.00
N VAL A 59 -6.23 -16.15 -13.98
CA VAL A 59 -7.16 -15.16 -13.48
C VAL A 59 -6.52 -13.78 -13.60
N GLU A 60 -7.14 -12.93 -14.40
CA GLU A 60 -6.85 -11.51 -14.43
C GLU A 60 -7.84 -10.81 -13.48
N ALA A 61 -7.32 -10.36 -12.34
CA ALA A 61 -8.09 -9.64 -11.35
C ALA A 61 -7.97 -8.11 -11.57
N PRO A 62 -8.98 -7.33 -11.18
CA PRO A 62 -8.89 -5.87 -11.18
C PRO A 62 -7.71 -5.36 -10.35
N ALA A 63 -7.23 -4.17 -10.70
CA ALA A 63 -6.08 -3.55 -10.04
C ALA A 63 -6.29 -3.39 -8.52
N LEU A 64 -5.21 -3.56 -7.77
CA LEU A 64 -5.23 -3.39 -6.32
C LEU A 64 -5.40 -1.90 -5.96
N ARG A 65 -6.37 -1.58 -5.10
CA ARG A 65 -6.66 -0.21 -4.68
C ARG A 65 -6.41 0.00 -3.19
N PRO A 66 -5.81 1.13 -2.77
CA PRO A 66 -5.70 1.48 -1.37
C PRO A 66 -7.07 1.87 -0.81
N SER A 67 -7.36 1.43 0.41
CA SER A 67 -8.46 1.93 1.22
C SER A 67 -8.02 3.20 1.93
N LEU A 68 -8.64 4.33 1.58
CA LEU A 68 -8.29 5.65 2.10
C LEU A 68 -9.37 6.18 3.05
N PRO A 69 -9.00 6.95 4.09
CA PRO A 69 -7.62 7.23 4.51
C PRO A 69 -6.95 5.99 5.16
N PRO A 70 -5.60 5.89 5.14
CA PRO A 70 -4.91 4.81 5.84
C PRO A 70 -5.11 4.93 7.35
N ALA A 71 -5.01 3.81 8.07
CA ALA A 71 -5.20 3.79 9.52
C ALA A 71 -3.94 4.30 10.21
N ILE A 72 -4.04 5.48 10.83
CA ILE A 72 -2.96 6.13 11.57
C ILE A 72 -3.12 5.76 13.04
N HIS A 73 -2.10 5.11 13.61
CA HIS A 73 -2.11 4.73 15.04
C HIS A 73 -1.68 5.90 15.91
N THR A 74 -2.63 6.81 16.18
CA THR A 74 -2.37 8.07 16.90
C THR A 74 -1.87 7.87 18.33
N ASP A 75 -2.20 6.74 18.95
CA ASP A 75 -1.74 6.30 20.27
C ASP A 75 -0.22 6.03 20.31
N ARG A 76 0.41 5.77 19.15
CA ARG A 76 1.83 5.44 19.02
C ARG A 76 2.63 6.50 18.26
N ILE A 77 2.09 7.71 18.15
CA ILE A 77 2.81 8.82 17.51
C ILE A 77 3.95 9.29 18.42
N GLU A 78 5.18 9.27 17.90
CA GLU A 78 6.31 9.96 18.50
C GLU A 78 6.50 11.33 17.83
N ARG A 79 6.62 12.39 18.64
CA ARG A 79 6.89 13.75 18.17
C ARG A 79 8.25 14.19 18.70
N ARG A 80 9.14 14.61 17.81
CA ARG A 80 10.41 15.25 18.16
C ARG A 80 10.42 16.66 17.59
N ALA A 81 10.86 17.62 18.40
CA ALA A 81 11.08 18.99 17.98
C ALA A 81 12.37 19.48 18.63
N GLU A 82 13.37 19.80 17.79
CA GLU A 82 14.59 20.46 18.22
C GLU A 82 14.52 21.92 17.79
N ALA A 83 14.48 22.82 18.78
CA ALA A 83 14.35 24.25 18.56
C ALA A 83 15.68 24.95 18.93
N GLY A 84 16.15 25.81 18.03
CA GLY A 84 17.24 26.74 18.33
C GLY A 84 16.87 27.74 19.42
N TRP A 85 17.89 28.28 20.07
CA TRP A 85 17.89 29.15 21.26
C TRP A 85 16.96 30.38 21.30
N LEU A 86 16.18 30.69 20.25
CA LEU A 86 15.41 31.95 20.17
C LEU A 86 13.98 31.84 19.59
N ARG A 87 13.34 30.66 19.48
CA ARG A 87 12.10 30.55 18.68
C ARG A 87 10.87 29.91 19.34
N PHE A 88 9.75 30.64 19.19
CA PHE A 88 8.37 30.32 19.56
C PHE A 88 7.59 29.57 18.46
N ASP A 89 8.20 29.25 17.31
CA ASP A 89 7.52 28.70 16.12
C ASP A 89 7.51 27.16 16.01
N ALA A 90 8.24 26.44 16.87
CA ALA A 90 8.32 24.97 16.84
C ALA A 90 6.93 24.31 16.97
N ALA A 91 6.04 24.89 17.79
CA ALA A 91 4.67 24.44 17.92
C ALA A 91 3.85 24.65 16.63
N GLU A 92 4.06 25.76 15.93
CA GLU A 92 3.40 26.05 14.66
C GLU A 92 3.90 25.12 13.54
N GLN A 93 5.21 24.85 13.51
CA GLN A 93 5.83 23.91 12.56
C GLN A 93 5.36 22.47 12.78
N LEU A 94 5.25 22.05 14.04
CA LEU A 94 4.72 20.74 14.41
C LEU A 94 3.23 20.63 14.02
N ALA A 95 2.41 21.63 14.32
CA ALA A 95 1.00 21.65 13.93
C ALA A 95 0.81 21.66 12.40
N ALA A 96 1.70 22.34 11.66
CA ALA A 96 1.71 22.29 10.21
C ALA A 96 2.11 20.90 9.67
N LEU A 97 3.07 20.23 10.32
CA LEU A 97 3.48 18.88 9.98
C LEU A 97 2.34 17.89 10.23
N GLU A 98 1.64 17.98 11.36
CA GLU A 98 0.46 17.17 11.69
C GLU A 98 -0.63 17.28 10.63
N ARG A 99 -0.98 18.51 10.21
CA ARG A 99 -1.97 18.74 9.13
C ARG A 99 -1.55 18.14 7.79
N SER A 100 -0.26 17.96 7.56
CA SER A 100 0.28 17.37 6.33
C SER A 100 0.38 15.84 6.35
N LEU A 101 0.18 15.19 7.50
CA LEU A 101 0.33 13.73 7.64
C LEU A 101 -0.64 12.97 6.75
N THR A 102 -1.95 13.20 6.91
CA THR A 102 -2.98 12.48 6.16
C THR A 102 -2.81 12.57 4.65
N PRO A 103 -2.64 13.75 4.01
CA PRO A 103 -2.44 13.82 2.56
C PRO A 103 -1.14 13.16 2.10
N ARG A 104 -0.05 13.23 2.87
CA ARG A 104 1.22 12.55 2.55
C ARG A 104 1.08 11.03 2.62
N LEU A 105 0.49 10.51 3.68
CA LEU A 105 0.26 9.07 3.86
C LEU A 105 -0.73 8.53 2.81
N ALA A 106 -1.76 9.29 2.44
CA ALA A 106 -2.64 8.93 1.34
C ALA A 106 -1.91 8.90 -0.01
N GLY A 107 -0.93 9.78 -0.22
CA GLY A 107 -0.02 9.74 -1.37
C GLY A 107 0.85 8.49 -1.37
N LEU A 108 1.47 8.15 -0.24
CA LEU A 108 2.28 6.94 -0.08
C LEU A 108 1.47 5.65 -0.33
N ALA A 109 0.21 5.60 0.12
CA ALA A 109 -0.67 4.47 -0.13
C ALA A 109 -0.95 4.23 -1.63
N ARG A 110 -0.78 5.26 -2.47
CA ARG A 110 -0.95 5.18 -3.93
C ARG A 110 0.36 4.94 -4.67
N ASP A 111 1.51 4.99 -4.00
CA ASP A 111 2.81 4.75 -4.61
C ASP A 111 2.92 3.28 -5.05
N PRO A 112 3.23 2.99 -6.33
CA PRO A 112 3.43 1.63 -6.82
C PRO A 112 4.42 0.81 -6.00
N ARG A 113 5.44 1.45 -5.42
CA ARG A 113 6.44 0.79 -4.56
C ARG A 113 5.83 0.30 -3.25
N HIS A 114 4.87 1.04 -2.70
CA HIS A 114 4.16 0.64 -1.49
C HIS A 114 3.15 -0.48 -1.78
N LEU A 115 2.42 -0.34 -2.90
CA LEU A 115 1.52 -1.37 -3.40
C LEU A 115 2.23 -2.72 -3.59
N ALA A 116 3.49 -2.71 -4.02
CA ALA A 116 4.29 -3.92 -4.23
C ALA A 116 4.38 -4.82 -2.98
N PHE A 117 4.43 -4.25 -1.77
CA PHE A 117 4.45 -5.04 -0.52
C PHE A 117 3.13 -5.80 -0.27
N ALA A 118 2.01 -5.26 -0.74
CA ALA A 118 0.69 -5.88 -0.60
C ALA A 118 0.33 -6.80 -1.78
N ARG A 119 1.04 -6.73 -2.91
CA ARG A 119 0.73 -7.50 -4.13
C ARG A 119 0.72 -8.99 -3.89
N GLU A 120 1.78 -9.55 -3.31
CA GLU A 120 1.88 -11.00 -3.17
C GLU A 120 0.85 -11.59 -2.16
N PRO A 121 0.67 -10.99 -0.97
CA PRO A 121 -0.44 -11.38 -0.09
C PRO A 121 -1.82 -11.24 -0.75
N ALA A 122 -2.03 -10.18 -1.55
CA ALA A 122 -3.27 -10.00 -2.29
C ALA A 122 -3.46 -11.07 -3.37
N ARG A 123 -2.41 -11.42 -4.11
CA ARG A 123 -2.41 -12.45 -5.15
C ARG A 123 -2.84 -13.79 -4.58
N LEU A 124 -2.27 -14.18 -3.44
CA LEU A 124 -2.63 -15.40 -2.73
C LEU A 124 -4.08 -15.37 -2.19
N ALA A 125 -4.53 -14.22 -1.66
CA ALA A 125 -5.90 -14.07 -1.19
C ALA A 125 -6.92 -14.21 -2.33
N VAL A 126 -6.62 -13.62 -3.50
CA VAL A 126 -7.44 -13.77 -4.71
C VAL A 126 -7.41 -15.20 -5.21
N ALA A 127 -6.25 -15.86 -5.27
CA ALA A 127 -6.14 -17.26 -5.68
C ALA A 127 -6.98 -18.19 -4.79
N ARG A 128 -6.98 -17.96 -3.47
CA ARG A 128 -7.82 -18.69 -2.51
C ARG A 128 -9.31 -18.43 -2.71
N PHE A 129 -9.69 -17.17 -2.95
CA PHE A 129 -11.06 -16.80 -3.26
C PHE A 129 -11.55 -17.51 -4.53
N VAL A 130 -10.76 -17.47 -5.61
CA VAL A 130 -11.08 -18.14 -6.87
C VAL A 130 -11.14 -19.65 -6.67
N ARG A 131 -10.20 -20.26 -5.94
CA ARG A 131 -10.27 -21.67 -5.57
C ARG A 131 -11.60 -22.01 -4.90
N ALA A 132 -11.99 -21.27 -3.85
CA ALA A 132 -13.23 -21.52 -3.14
C ALA A 132 -14.46 -21.35 -4.04
N TRP A 133 -14.46 -20.34 -4.90
CA TRP A 133 -15.51 -20.11 -5.89
C TRP A 133 -15.60 -21.21 -6.94
N LEU A 134 -14.47 -21.73 -7.43
CA LEU A 134 -14.37 -22.84 -8.37
C LEU A 134 -14.82 -24.16 -7.75
N LEU A 135 -14.37 -24.48 -6.52
CA LEU A 135 -14.76 -25.71 -5.82
C LEU A 135 -16.25 -25.74 -5.45
N GLY A 136 -16.88 -24.57 -5.29
CA GLY A 136 -18.31 -24.46 -4.98
C GLY A 136 -19.24 -24.66 -6.18
N ARG A 137 -18.69 -24.77 -7.40
CA ARG A 137 -19.46 -25.00 -8.63
C ARG A 137 -18.95 -26.29 -9.25
N GLU A 138 -19.73 -27.36 -9.21
CA GLU A 138 -19.51 -28.63 -9.95
C GLU A 138 -19.44 -28.45 -11.50
N ALA A 139 -19.25 -27.22 -12.00
CA ALA A 139 -19.59 -26.76 -13.33
C ALA A 139 -18.40 -26.56 -14.29
N TRP A 140 -17.16 -26.84 -13.89
CA TRP A 140 -16.00 -26.69 -14.79
C TRP A 140 -15.39 -28.07 -15.08
N GLY A 141 -15.95 -28.68 -16.13
CA GLY A 141 -15.83 -30.09 -16.48
C GLY A 141 -14.49 -30.52 -17.11
N ALA A 142 -14.24 -31.83 -16.95
CA ALA A 142 -13.33 -32.73 -17.67
C ALA A 142 -11.82 -32.42 -17.73
N GLY A 143 -11.37 -31.21 -17.42
CA GLY A 143 -9.95 -30.83 -17.53
C GLY A 143 -9.17 -30.72 -16.22
N GLY A 144 -9.84 -30.71 -15.06
CA GLY A 144 -9.23 -30.61 -13.73
C GLY A 144 -8.30 -29.38 -13.57
N VAL A 145 -8.75 -28.34 -12.87
CA VAL A 145 -7.83 -27.23 -12.55
C VAL A 145 -6.77 -27.76 -11.57
N ARG A 146 -5.52 -27.87 -12.02
CA ARG A 146 -4.35 -28.31 -11.25
C ARG A 146 -3.61 -27.14 -10.60
N ALA A 147 -3.77 -25.94 -11.15
CA ALA A 147 -3.10 -24.76 -10.65
C ALA A 147 -3.89 -23.47 -10.94
N ILE A 148 -3.68 -22.45 -10.11
CA ILE A 148 -4.24 -21.10 -10.30
C ILE A 148 -3.07 -20.11 -10.38
N ALA A 149 -3.04 -19.30 -11.43
CA ALA A 149 -2.16 -18.16 -11.58
C ALA A 149 -2.99 -16.88 -11.62
N VAL A 150 -2.69 -15.94 -10.73
CA VAL A 150 -3.40 -14.65 -10.65
C VAL A 150 -2.47 -13.53 -11.12
N THR A 151 -2.96 -12.68 -12.00
CA THR A 151 -2.35 -11.40 -12.40
C THR A 151 -3.29 -10.25 -12.04
N PHE A 152 -2.75 -9.08 -11.75
CA PHE A 152 -3.55 -7.86 -11.61
C PHE A 152 -3.53 -7.06 -12.91
N ALA A 153 -4.64 -6.41 -13.27
CA ALA A 153 -4.78 -5.67 -14.53
C ALA A 153 -3.72 -4.56 -14.73
N ASP A 154 -3.18 -3.99 -13.64
CA ASP A 154 -2.12 -2.98 -13.68
C ASP A 154 -0.70 -3.55 -13.88
N GLU A 155 -0.53 -4.88 -13.89
CA GLU A 155 0.76 -5.56 -14.11
C GLU A 155 1.10 -5.74 -15.60
N GLY A 156 0.12 -5.56 -16.49
CA GLY A 156 0.27 -5.71 -17.95
C GLY A 156 0.65 -7.13 -18.40
N LEU A 157 0.89 -7.29 -19.71
CA LEU A 157 1.25 -8.57 -20.36
C LEU A 157 2.58 -9.16 -19.84
N ALA A 158 3.39 -8.38 -19.12
CA ALA A 158 4.60 -8.85 -18.47
C ALA A 158 4.30 -9.86 -17.33
N GLY A 159 3.11 -9.78 -16.71
CA GLY A 159 2.66 -10.75 -15.70
C GLY A 159 2.11 -12.06 -16.28
N GLU A 160 1.69 -12.10 -17.54
CA GLU A 160 1.15 -13.32 -18.16
C GLU A 160 2.25 -14.29 -18.63
N THR A 161 3.41 -13.75 -18.98
CA THR A 161 4.52 -14.50 -19.60
C THR A 161 5.41 -15.17 -18.54
N ALA A 162 4.90 -16.27 -17.97
CA ALA A 162 5.62 -17.23 -17.10
C ALA A 162 5.72 -16.89 -15.60
N LEU A 163 4.65 -16.38 -14.98
CA LEU A 163 4.55 -16.46 -13.52
C LEU A 163 4.35 -17.92 -13.07
N PRO A 164 5.10 -18.40 -12.05
CA PRO A 164 4.84 -19.69 -11.45
C PRO A 164 3.41 -19.71 -10.86
N PRO A 165 2.78 -20.90 -10.76
CA PRO A 165 1.43 -21.00 -10.24
C PRO A 165 1.37 -20.43 -8.82
N THR A 166 0.46 -19.46 -8.62
CA THR A 166 0.21 -18.84 -7.30
C THR A 166 -0.27 -19.87 -6.29
N LEU A 167 -1.04 -20.85 -6.75
CA LEU A 167 -1.55 -21.93 -5.91
C LEU A 167 -1.63 -23.23 -6.72
N LEU A 168 -1.02 -24.29 -6.18
CA LEU A 168 -1.18 -25.65 -6.68
C LEU A 168 -2.41 -26.28 -6.02
N LEU A 169 -3.25 -26.90 -6.83
CA LEU A 169 -4.35 -27.74 -6.39
C LEU A 169 -3.83 -29.18 -6.54
N GLY A 170 -3.48 -29.82 -5.42
CA GLY A 170 -3.04 -31.21 -5.44
C GLY A 170 -4.12 -32.12 -6.02
N ASP A 171 -3.70 -33.31 -6.46
CA ASP A 171 -4.58 -34.38 -6.94
C ASP A 171 -5.63 -34.81 -5.91
#